data_AF-A0A7X6AR42-F1
#
_entry.id   AF-A0A7X6AR42-F1
#
_cell.length_a   1.000
_cell.length_b   1.000
_cell.length_c   1.000
_cell.angle_alpha   90.00
_cell.angle_beta   90.00
_cell.angle_gamma   90.00
#
_symmetry.space_group_name_H-M   'P 1'
#
loop_
_entity.id
_entity.type
_entity.pdbx_description
1 polymer ?
#
loop_
_entity_poly.entity_id
_entity_poly.type
_entity_poly.pdbx_seq_one_letter_code
_entity_poly.pdbx_strand_id
1 'polypeptide(L)'
;MRLTFWGAAQTVTGSMHVVEVAGRTVLLDCGLFQGRRSEARRINAEFPVRPSDVDVVLLSHAHIDHSGLLPKLWKEGFRGSVYATHATRDLCATMLADSAHIQEKDAEWVNR
;
A
#
# COMPACT_ATOMS: atom_id res chain seq x y z
N MET A 1 -17.55 15.48 2.10
CA MET A 1 -16.80 14.29 1.66
C MET A 1 -15.79 14.74 0.61
N ARG A 2 -14.54 14.27 0.69
CA ARG A 2 -13.47 14.55 -0.27
C ARG A 2 -12.79 13.24 -0.65
N LEU A 3 -12.49 13.05 -1.95
CA LEU A 3 -11.75 11.92 -2.49
C LEU A 3 -10.51 12.44 -3.20
N THR A 4 -9.34 11.90 -2.85
CA THR A 4 -8.04 12.27 -3.44
C THR A 4 -7.36 11.04 -4.00
N PHE A 5 -6.90 11.11 -5.24
CA PHE A 5 -6.23 10.04 -5.97
C PHE A 5 -4.72 10.20 -5.81
N TRP A 6 -4.04 9.21 -5.24
CA TRP A 6 -2.58 9.25 -4.99
C TRP A 6 -1.78 8.26 -5.82
N GLY A 7 -2.42 7.20 -6.30
CA GLY A 7 -1.81 6.26 -7.23
C GLY A 7 -2.88 5.56 -8.07
N ALA A 8 -2.46 4.73 -9.02
CA ALA A 8 -3.30 4.26 -10.12
C ALA A 8 -4.01 5.40 -10.91
N ALA A 9 -3.47 6.62 -10.87
CA ALA A 9 -3.95 7.77 -11.60
C ALA A 9 -3.09 7.97 -12.85
N GLN A 10 -3.67 7.73 -14.04
CA GLN A 10 -2.95 7.70 -15.33
C GLN A 10 -1.82 6.64 -15.38
N THR A 11 -1.89 5.64 -14.51
CA THR A 11 -0.99 4.47 -14.44
C THR A 11 -1.77 3.30 -13.85
N VAL A 12 -1.22 2.08 -13.92
CA VAL A 12 -1.89 0.87 -13.40
C VAL A 12 -1.55 0.62 -11.93
N THR A 13 -0.31 0.84 -11.53
CA THR A 13 0.20 0.31 -10.25
C THR A 13 0.14 1.32 -9.11
N GLY A 14 0.22 0.81 -7.88
CA GLY A 14 0.31 1.64 -6.67
C GLY A 14 -1.04 2.24 -6.29
N SER A 15 -2.13 1.48 -6.43
CA SER A 15 -3.48 1.95 -6.09
C SER A 15 -3.52 2.48 -4.66
N MET A 16 -3.91 3.75 -4.51
CA MET A 16 -4.03 4.41 -3.22
C MET A 16 -4.94 5.63 -3.36
N HIS A 17 -6.02 5.63 -2.60
CA HIS A 17 -6.99 6.72 -2.61
C HIS A 17 -7.36 7.10 -1.18
N VAL A 18 -7.40 8.41 -0.90
CA VAL A 18 -7.78 8.92 0.43
C VAL A 18 -9.21 9.45 0.33
N VAL A 19 -10.08 8.91 1.18
CA VAL A 19 -11.47 9.34 1.34
C VAL A 19 -11.62 9.98 2.71
N GLU A 20 -11.97 11.26 2.72
CA GLU A 20 -12.26 12.01 3.94
C GLU A 20 -13.76 12.23 4.05
N VAL A 21 -14.37 11.58 5.04
CA VAL A 21 -15.83 11.55 5.22
C VAL A 21 -16.17 11.43 6.70
N ALA A 22 -17.21 12.13 7.15
CA ALA A 22 -17.68 12.10 8.54
C ALA A 22 -16.57 12.31 9.61
N GLY A 23 -15.58 13.15 9.31
CA GLY A 23 -14.45 13.41 10.21
C GLY A 23 -13.44 12.25 10.31
N ARG A 24 -13.48 11.30 9.38
CA ARG A 24 -12.58 10.15 9.29
C ARG A 24 -11.77 10.18 8.01
N THR A 25 -10.56 9.64 8.09
CA THR A 25 -9.64 9.41 6.97
C THR A 25 -9.61 7.92 6.66
N VAL A 26 -10.21 7.55 5.53
CA VAL A 26 -10.25 6.18 5.01
C VAL A 26 -9.26 6.06 3.85
N LEU A 27 -8.43 5.04 3.88
CA LEU A 27 -7.56 4.69 2.76
C LEU A 27 -8.23 3.56 1.95
N LEU A 28 -8.49 3.78 0.67
CA LEU A 28 -8.88 2.71 -0.25
C LEU A 28 -7.63 2.19 -0.95
N ASP A 29 -7.31 0.91 -0.70
CA ASP A 29 -6.07 0.24 -1.07
C ASP A 29 -4.79 0.90 -0.53
N CYS A 30 -3.71 0.14 -0.49
CA CYS A 30 -2.38 0.57 -0.07
C CYS A 30 -1.34 -0.15 -0.92
N GLY A 31 -1.35 0.15 -2.21
CA GLY A 31 -0.62 -0.56 -3.25
C GLY A 31 0.85 -0.18 -3.39
N LEU A 32 1.69 -1.16 -3.72
CA LEU A 32 3.07 -0.92 -4.13
C LEU A 32 3.11 -0.46 -5.60
N PHE A 33 3.70 0.71 -5.87
CA PHE A 33 3.96 1.13 -7.23
C PHE A 33 5.06 0.26 -7.85
N GLN A 34 4.83 -0.22 -9.08
CA GLN A 34 5.77 -1.06 -9.83
C GLN A 34 6.11 -0.37 -11.15
N GLY A 35 7.36 -0.50 -11.60
CA GLY A 35 7.81 0.19 -12.80
C GLY A 35 9.32 0.37 -12.80
N ARG A 36 9.79 1.50 -13.35
CA ARG A 36 11.23 1.81 -13.38
C ARG A 36 11.75 1.92 -11.95
N ARG A 37 12.88 1.26 -11.68
CA ARG A 37 13.38 1.07 -10.30
C ARG A 37 13.58 2.36 -9.50
N SER A 38 14.15 3.40 -10.12
CA SER A 38 14.38 4.69 -9.45
C SER A 38 13.07 5.42 -9.13
N GLU A 39 12.11 5.38 -10.06
CA GLU A 39 10.79 5.97 -9.89
C GLU A 39 9.97 5.22 -8.83
N ALA A 40 9.94 3.90 -8.91
CA ALA A 40 9.24 3.07 -7.92
C ALA A 40 9.80 3.28 -6.51
N ARG A 41 11.13 3.35 -6.36
CA ARG A 41 11.75 3.69 -5.06
C ARG A 41 11.30 5.06 -4.55
N ARG A 42 11.27 6.07 -5.41
CA ARG A 42 10.87 7.44 -5.05
C ARG A 42 9.39 7.50 -4.64
N ILE A 43 8.50 6.92 -5.44
CA ILE A 43 7.05 6.93 -5.20
C ILE A 43 6.71 6.15 -3.93
N ASN A 44 7.30 4.97 -3.75
CA ASN A 44 7.04 4.13 -2.58
C ASN A 44 7.76 4.63 -1.31
N ALA A 45 8.54 5.72 -1.37
CA ALA A 45 9.34 6.20 -0.23
C ALA A 45 8.51 6.90 0.85
N GLU A 46 7.41 7.55 0.48
CA GLU A 46 6.64 8.39 1.39
C GLU A 46 5.14 8.18 1.17
N PHE A 47 4.35 8.28 2.23
CA PHE A 47 2.89 8.33 2.12
C PHE A 47 2.42 9.78 1.95
N PRO A 48 1.37 10.01 1.16
CA PRO A 48 0.80 11.34 0.95
C PRO A 48 0.01 11.86 2.17
N VAL A 49 -0.26 10.98 3.13
CA VAL A 49 -0.88 11.28 4.42
C VAL A 49 -0.04 10.65 5.51
N ARG A 50 -0.03 11.24 6.70
CA ARG A 50 0.66 10.62 7.84
C ARG A 50 -0.04 9.29 8.17
N PRO A 51 0.67 8.15 8.21
CA PRO A 51 0.05 6.85 8.48
C PRO A 51 -0.71 6.79 9.81
N SER A 52 -0.28 7.56 10.81
CA SER A 52 -0.96 7.71 12.11
C SER A 52 -2.33 8.38 12.03
N ASP A 53 -2.61 9.14 10.98
CA ASP A 53 -3.86 9.89 10.81
C ASP A 53 -4.92 9.08 10.02
N VAL A 54 -4.55 7.91 9.52
CA VAL A 54 -5.48 7.00 8.82
C VAL A 54 -6.27 6.20 9.84
N ASP A 55 -7.60 6.36 9.85
CA ASP A 55 -8.48 5.64 10.76
C ASP A 55 -8.65 4.16 10.34
N VAL A 56 -8.75 3.91 9.03
CA VAL A 56 -9.11 2.61 8.48
C VAL A 56 -8.60 2.45 7.05
N VAL A 57 -8.22 1.23 6.70
CA VAL A 57 -7.95 0.84 5.31
C VAL A 57 -9.05 -0.11 4.84
N LEU A 58 -9.61 0.15 3.66
CA LEU A 58 -10.45 -0.80 2.94
C LEU A 58 -9.64 -1.35 1.77
N LEU A 59 -9.34 -2.64 1.82
CA LEU A 59 -8.57 -3.33 0.79
C LEU A 59 -9.51 -4.06 -0.16
N SER A 60 -9.44 -3.70 -1.44
CA SER A 60 -10.30 -4.28 -2.48
C SER A 60 -9.98 -5.77 -2.73
N HIS A 61 -8.71 -6.10 -2.94
CA HIS A 61 -8.23 -7.46 -3.21
C HIS A 61 -6.73 -7.59 -2.95
N ALA A 62 -6.19 -8.80 -3.09
CA ALA A 62 -4.87 -9.15 -2.53
C ALA A 62 -3.66 -8.75 -3.40
N HIS A 63 -3.85 -8.32 -4.65
CA HIS A 63 -2.73 -8.01 -5.54
C HIS A 63 -1.78 -6.97 -4.93
N ILE A 64 -0.48 -7.10 -5.22
CA ILE A 64 0.59 -6.30 -4.58
C ILE A 64 0.51 -4.82 -4.95
N ASP A 65 0.01 -4.49 -6.15
CA ASP A 65 -0.29 -3.13 -6.55
C ASP A 65 -1.52 -2.52 -5.87
N HIS A 66 -2.20 -3.28 -4.98
CA HIS A 66 -3.27 -2.82 -4.08
C HIS A 66 -2.96 -3.05 -2.59
N SER A 67 -2.10 -4.00 -2.22
CA SER A 67 -1.82 -4.38 -0.83
C SER A 67 -0.36 -4.18 -0.39
N GLY A 68 0.56 -4.00 -1.33
CA GLY A 68 1.99 -4.17 -1.10
C GLY A 68 2.66 -3.14 -0.18
N LEU A 69 2.02 -1.99 0.08
CA LEU A 69 2.52 -0.99 1.04
C LEU A 69 1.94 -1.15 2.45
N LEU A 70 1.01 -2.09 2.69
CA LEU A 70 0.43 -2.33 4.02
C LEU A 70 1.50 -2.57 5.11
N PRO A 71 2.55 -3.40 4.91
CA PRO A 71 3.58 -3.60 5.92
C PRO A 71 4.34 -2.30 6.26
N LYS A 72 4.57 -1.47 5.24
CA LYS A 72 5.22 -0.17 5.41
C LYS A 72 4.31 0.82 6.15
N LEU A 73 3.04 0.88 5.79
CA LEU A 73 2.03 1.72 6.45
C LEU A 73 1.97 1.42 7.96
N TRP A 74 1.95 0.13 8.32
CA TRP A 74 2.02 -0.32 9.71
C TRP A 74 3.33 0.12 10.38
N LYS A 75 4.48 -0.10 9.73
CA LYS A 75 5.78 0.30 10.26
C LYS A 75 5.86 1.81 10.55
N GLU A 76 5.22 2.64 9.74
CA GLU A 76 5.24 4.10 9.84
C GLU A 76 4.16 4.71 10.74
N GLY A 77 3.38 3.89 11.45
CA GLY A 77 2.56 4.34 12.58
C GLY A 77 1.06 4.13 12.43
N PHE A 78 0.57 3.58 11.32
CA PHE A 78 -0.83 3.17 11.23
C PHE A 78 -1.15 2.06 12.24
N ARG A 79 -2.23 2.22 13.01
CA ARG A 79 -2.72 1.23 13.99
C ARG A 79 -4.22 0.97 13.88
N GLY A 80 -4.85 1.45 12.81
CA GLY A 80 -6.27 1.19 12.53
C GLY A 80 -6.53 -0.22 12.02
N SER A 81 -7.78 -0.47 11.65
CA SER A 81 -8.19 -1.76 11.06
C SER A 81 -8.04 -1.78 9.55
N VAL A 82 -7.68 -2.94 9.00
CA VAL A 82 -7.75 -3.23 7.56
C VAL A 82 -8.96 -4.13 7.32
N TYR A 83 -9.96 -3.64 6.59
CA TYR A 83 -11.11 -4.42 6.19
C TYR A 83 -10.91 -4.99 4.79
N ALA A 84 -11.19 -6.28 4.65
CA ALA A 84 -11.13 -7.01 3.39
C ALA A 84 -12.03 -8.23 3.47
N THR A 85 -12.25 -8.92 2.35
CA THR A 85 -12.87 -10.26 2.39
C THR A 85 -11.93 -11.28 3.05
N HIS A 86 -12.47 -12.38 3.56
CA HIS A 86 -11.66 -13.47 4.10
C HIS A 86 -10.65 -14.01 3.08
N ALA A 87 -11.08 -14.21 1.83
CA ALA A 87 -10.20 -14.65 0.74
C ALA A 87 -9.05 -13.67 0.49
N THR A 88 -9.32 -12.35 0.48
CA THR A 88 -8.28 -11.33 0.33
C THR A 88 -7.27 -11.40 1.47
N ARG A 89 -7.73 -11.50 2.72
CA ARG A 89 -6.84 -11.62 3.90
C ARG A 89 -5.92 -12.83 3.78
N ASP A 90 -6.47 -13.98 3.44
CA ASP A 90 -5.72 -15.24 3.39
C ASP A 90 -4.69 -15.21 2.24
N LEU A 91 -5.04 -14.64 1.09
CA LEU A 91 -4.10 -14.43 -0.02
C LEU A 91 -2.99 -13.42 0.34
N CYS A 92 -3.31 -12.32 1.02
CA CYS A 92 -2.32 -11.33 1.44
C CYS A 92 -1.23 -11.93 2.34
N ALA A 93 -1.56 -12.90 3.20
CA ALA A 93 -0.57 -13.54 4.06
C ALA A 93 0.59 -14.16 3.26
N THR A 94 0.27 -14.85 2.15
CA THR A 94 1.27 -15.44 1.27
C THR A 94 1.92 -14.39 0.36
N MET A 95 1.11 -13.55 -0.29
CA MET A 95 1.60 -12.60 -1.30
C MET A 95 2.55 -11.55 -0.70
N LEU A 96 2.25 -11.03 0.49
CA LEU A 96 3.12 -10.04 1.15
C LEU A 96 4.45 -10.65 1.61
N ALA A 97 4.43 -11.90 2.09
CA ALA A 97 5.65 -12.60 2.50
C ALA A 97 6.56 -12.88 1.28
N ASP A 98 5.99 -13.35 0.18
CA ASP A 98 6.73 -13.58 -1.07
C ASP A 98 7.29 -12.28 -1.66
N SER A 99 6.46 -11.22 -1.69
CA SER A 99 6.91 -9.90 -2.14
C SER A 99 8.07 -9.34 -1.30
N ALA A 100 8.03 -9.54 0.02
CA ALA A 100 9.13 -9.15 0.90
C ALA A 100 10.41 -9.94 0.58
N HIS A 101 10.30 -11.25 0.40
CA HIS A 101 11.44 -12.11 0.04
C HIS A 101 12.10 -11.67 -1.27
N ILE A 102 11.31 -11.39 -2.30
CA ILE A 102 11.83 -10.90 -3.59
C ILE A 102 12.54 -9.55 -3.42
N GLN A 103 11.96 -8.62 -2.65
CA GLN A 103 12.57 -7.31 -2.40
C GLN A 103 13.89 -7.40 -1.61
N GLU A 104 13.99 -8.33 -0.66
CA GLU A 104 15.24 -8.62 0.05
C GLU A 104 16.32 -9.13 -0.92
N LYS A 105 15.98 -10.06 -1.82
CA LYS A 105 16.92 -10.56 -2.84
C LYS A 105 17.35 -9.50 -3.84
N ASP A 106 16.44 -8.63 -4.26
CA ASP A 106 16.76 -7.50 -5.12
C ASP A 106 17.70 -6.48 -4.44
N ALA A 107 17.58 -6.32 -3.12
CA ALA A 107 18.45 -5.45 -2.33
C ALA A 107 19.84 -6.09 -2.15
N GLU A 108 19.90 -7.39 -1.82
CA GLU A 108 21.16 -8.16 -1.78
C GLU A 108 21.91 -8.04 -3.12
N TRP A 109 21.21 -8.23 -4.25
CA TRP A 109 21.83 -8.17 -5.57
C TRP A 109 22.41 -6.79 -5.91
N VAL A 110 21.73 -5.70 -5.54
CA VAL A 110 22.21 -4.33 -5.84
C VAL A 110 23.31 -3.84 -4.92
N ASN A 111 23.41 -4.39 -3.72
CA ASN A 111 24.46 -4.03 -2.77
C ASN A 111 25.79 -4.78 -3.04
N ARG A 112 25.82 -5.68 -4.03
CA ARG A 112 27.03 -6.35 -4.52
C ARG A 112 27.72 -5.52 -5.59
#